data_AF-A0A7J6SP99-F1
#
_entry.id   AF-A0A7J6SP99-F1
#
_cell.length_a   1.000
_cell.length_b   1.000
_cell.length_c   1.000
_cell.angle_alpha   90.00
_cell.angle_beta   90.00
_cell.angle_gamma   90.00
#
_symmetry.space_group_name_H-M   'P 1'
#
loop_
_entity.id
_entity.type
_entity.pdbx_description
1 polymer ?
#
loop_
_entity_poly.entity_id
_entity_poly.type
_entity_poly.pdbx_seq_one_letter_code
_entity_poly.pdbx_strand_id
1 'polypeptide(L)'
;MSESPIMKVPKDDPGPREDNLGWAEYFMALAHVTAMRSKDPSTQVGAVIVNPDNKVVGIGYNGFPSMGEIDNDALLNWGKKGDKPIDSK
;
A
#
# COMPACT_ATOMS: atom_id res chain seq x y z
N MET A 1 17.05 -28.41 35.42
CA MET A 1 17.20 -27.41 34.35
C MET A 1 17.48 -28.20 33.08
N SER A 2 16.48 -28.38 32.21
CA SER A 2 16.67 -29.09 30.94
C SER A 2 17.26 -28.11 29.93
N GLU A 3 18.47 -28.34 29.47
CA GLU A 3 19.06 -27.53 28.40
C GLU A 3 18.21 -27.68 27.12
N SER A 4 17.86 -26.54 26.53
CA SER A 4 17.12 -26.51 25.27
C SER A 4 18.02 -26.99 24.12
N PRO A 5 17.50 -27.76 23.14
CA PRO A 5 18.33 -28.32 22.08
C PRO A 5 18.89 -27.21 21.19
N ILE A 6 20.21 -27.15 21.05
CA ILE A 6 20.87 -26.26 20.10
C ILE A 6 20.62 -26.82 18.70
N MET A 7 19.75 -26.17 17.91
CA MET A 7 19.64 -26.49 16.49
C MET A 7 20.97 -26.18 15.79
N LYS A 8 21.60 -27.21 15.22
CA LYS A 8 22.83 -27.05 14.42
C LYS A 8 22.45 -26.53 13.03
N VAL A 9 22.85 -25.31 12.72
CA VAL A 9 22.74 -24.76 11.36
C VAL A 9 23.64 -25.60 10.42
N PRO A 10 23.14 -26.08 9.26
CA PRO A 10 23.94 -26.81 8.28
C PRO A 10 25.15 -26.00 7.82
N LYS A 11 26.29 -26.67 7.60
CA LYS A 11 27.55 -26.01 7.19
C LYS A 11 27.49 -25.34 5.81
N ASP A 12 26.53 -25.73 4.99
CA ASP A 12 26.34 -25.23 3.63
C ASP A 12 25.15 -24.25 3.54
N ASP A 13 24.64 -23.77 4.68
CA ASP A 13 23.63 -22.72 4.71
C ASP A 13 24.30 -21.38 4.31
N PRO A 14 23.93 -20.78 3.17
CA PRO A 14 24.48 -19.48 2.75
C PRO A 14 24.12 -18.35 3.73
N GLY A 15 23.26 -18.62 4.72
CA GLY A 15 22.83 -17.65 5.70
C GLY A 15 21.82 -16.65 5.12
N PRO A 16 21.34 -15.72 5.95
CA PRO A 16 20.43 -14.68 5.50
C PRO A 16 21.13 -13.72 4.54
N ARG A 17 20.37 -13.26 3.54
CA ARG A 17 20.79 -12.22 2.61
C ARG A 17 21.07 -10.91 3.36
N GLU A 18 22.24 -10.31 3.15
CA GLU A 18 22.65 -9.05 3.80
C GLU A 18 22.07 -7.79 3.14
N ASP A 19 21.74 -7.85 1.85
CA ASP A 19 21.12 -6.75 1.08
C ASP A 19 19.59 -6.89 1.03
N ASN A 20 18.98 -7.32 2.13
CA ASN A 20 17.53 -7.32 2.27
C ASN A 20 16.99 -5.90 2.50
N LEU A 21 15.73 -5.69 2.15
CA LEU A 21 15.10 -4.38 2.29
C LEU A 21 14.75 -4.13 3.76
N GLY A 22 15.09 -2.96 4.30
CA GLY A 22 14.68 -2.57 5.64
C GLY A 22 13.16 -2.41 5.74
N TRP A 23 12.59 -2.63 6.93
CA TRP A 23 11.14 -2.52 7.14
C TRP A 23 10.57 -1.15 6.72
N ALA A 24 11.25 -0.05 7.10
CA ALA A 24 10.80 1.30 6.73
C ALA A 24 10.79 1.51 5.21
N GLU A 25 11.84 1.06 4.51
CA GLU A 25 11.94 1.14 3.05
C GLU A 25 10.86 0.28 2.38
N TYR A 26 10.64 -0.93 2.90
CA TYR A 26 9.57 -1.82 2.44
C TYR A 26 8.19 -1.18 2.55
N PHE A 27 7.85 -0.61 3.71
CA PHE A 27 6.53 0.01 3.90
C PHE A 27 6.36 1.29 3.09
N MET A 28 7.42 2.10 2.95
CA MET A 28 7.39 3.29 2.10
C MET A 28 7.25 2.93 0.62
N ALA A 29 7.96 1.90 0.15
CA ALA A 29 7.80 1.40 -1.21
C ALA A 29 6.37 0.89 -1.45
N LEU A 30 5.81 0.15 -0.48
CA LEU A 30 4.44 -0.33 -0.57
C LEU A 30 3.42 0.82 -0.59
N ALA A 31 3.61 1.88 0.21
CA ALA A 31 2.77 3.06 0.17
C ALA A 31 2.83 3.76 -1.19
N HIS A 32 4.02 3.87 -1.78
CA HIS A 32 4.19 4.46 -3.10
C HIS A 32 3.51 3.62 -4.20
N VAL A 33 3.65 2.30 -4.17
CA VAL A 33 2.96 1.40 -5.12
C VAL A 33 1.44 1.47 -4.92
N THR A 34 0.98 1.58 -3.68
CA THR A 34 -0.46 1.74 -3.37
C THR A 34 -1.00 3.05 -3.96
N ALA A 35 -0.23 4.13 -3.92
CA ALA A 35 -0.60 5.41 -4.53
C ALA A 35 -0.89 5.27 -6.04
N MET A 36 -0.16 4.40 -6.75
CA MET A 36 -0.34 4.16 -8.19
C MET A 36 -1.72 3.58 -8.57
N ARG A 37 -2.52 3.16 -7.59
CA ARG A 37 -3.92 2.78 -7.80
C ARG A 37 -4.87 3.96 -7.92
N SER A 38 -4.48 5.15 -7.44
CA SER A 38 -5.28 6.35 -7.54
C SER A 38 -5.52 6.74 -8.99
N LYS A 39 -6.77 7.06 -9.32
CA LYS A 39 -7.18 7.58 -10.63
C LYS A 39 -7.09 9.10 -10.71
N ASP A 40 -6.59 9.75 -9.66
CA ASP A 40 -6.38 11.20 -9.64
C ASP A 40 -5.37 11.60 -10.71
N PRO A 41 -5.71 12.47 -11.68
CA PRO A 41 -4.74 12.94 -12.67
C PRO A 41 -3.73 13.94 -12.09
N SER A 42 -4.00 14.54 -10.94
CA SER A 42 -3.19 15.59 -10.33
C SER A 42 -2.23 15.01 -9.28
N THR A 43 -2.77 14.30 -8.28
CA THR A 43 -1.98 13.84 -7.13
C THR A 43 -2.27 12.39 -6.76
N GLN A 44 -1.25 11.54 -6.69
CA GLN A 44 -1.40 10.15 -6.26
C GLN A 44 -0.74 9.97 -4.89
N VAL A 45 -1.55 9.71 -3.88
CA VAL A 45 -1.13 9.51 -2.49
C VAL A 45 -1.52 8.11 -2.06
N GLY A 46 -0.59 7.43 -1.38
CA GLY A 46 -0.81 6.11 -0.82
C GLY A 46 -0.39 6.07 0.65
N ALA A 47 -1.05 5.20 1.39
CA ALA A 47 -0.84 5.01 2.82
C ALA A 47 -0.85 3.51 3.15
N VAL A 48 -0.03 3.15 4.13
CA VAL A 48 0.05 1.79 4.68
C VAL A 48 0.00 1.91 6.19
N ILE A 49 -0.85 1.10 6.83
CA ILE A 49 -0.95 0.97 8.28
C ILE A 49 -0.31 -0.35 8.67
N VAL A 50 0.65 -0.29 9.58
CA VAL A 50 1.44 -1.43 10.04
C VAL A 50 1.29 -1.56 11.55
N ASN A 51 1.17 -2.79 12.04
CA ASN A 51 1.14 -3.08 13.47
C ASN A 51 2.56 -3.25 14.06
N PRO A 52 2.72 -3.37 15.40
CA PRO A 52 4.03 -3.56 16.04
C PRO A 52 4.79 -4.84 15.63
N ASP A 53 4.10 -5.83 15.05
CA ASP A 53 4.71 -7.06 14.54
C ASP A 53 5.20 -6.92 13.09
N ASN A 54 5.28 -5.70 12.56
CA ASN A 54 5.60 -5.40 11.16
C ASN A 54 4.65 -6.05 10.15
N LYS A 55 3.38 -6.25 10.52
CA LYS A 55 2.33 -6.74 9.62
C LYS A 55 1.50 -5.59 9.10
N VAL A 56 1.28 -5.58 7.79
CA VAL A 56 0.34 -4.67 7.14
C VAL A 56 -1.07 -5.05 7.56
N VAL A 57 -1.80 -4.11 8.15
CA VAL A 57 -3.19 -4.29 8.59
C VAL A 57 -4.18 -3.43 7.80
N GLY A 58 -3.67 -2.53 6.96
CA GLY A 58 -4.47 -1.74 6.04
C GLY A 58 -3.61 -1.03 5.00
N ILE A 59 -4.17 -0.83 3.82
CA ILE A 59 -3.60 -0.05 2.73
C ILE A 59 -4.68 0.87 2.15
N GLY A 60 -4.30 2.02 1.63
CA GLY A 60 -5.24 2.95 1.01
C GLY A 60 -4.57 3.95 0.10
N TYR A 61 -5.37 4.58 -0.75
CA TYR A 61 -4.98 5.65 -1.65
C TYR A 61 -6.12 6.66 -1.80
N ASN A 62 -5.82 7.87 -2.27
CA ASN A 62 -6.86 8.87 -2.52
C ASN A 62 -7.73 8.49 -3.74
N GLY A 63 -9.05 8.59 -3.60
CA GLY A 63 -10.01 8.24 -4.63
C GLY A 63 -11.44 8.60 -4.22
N PHE A 64 -12.38 8.47 -5.14
CA PHE A 64 -13.79 8.62 -4.81
C PHE A 64 -14.29 7.44 -3.94
N PRO A 65 -15.33 7.65 -3.11
CA PRO A 65 -15.99 6.55 -2.42
C PRO A 65 -16.46 5.50 -3.41
N SER A 66 -16.26 4.22 -3.08
CA SER A 66 -16.79 3.12 -3.89
C SER A 66 -18.32 3.20 -3.91
N MET A 67 -18.90 3.50 -5.07
CA MET A 67 -20.36 3.45 -5.29
C MET A 67 -20.82 2.07 -5.79
N GLY A 68 -20.21 0.99 -5.30
CA GLY A 68 -20.55 -0.39 -5.70
C GLY A 68 -19.84 -0.83 -6.98
N GLU A 69 -20.58 -1.43 -7.93
CA GLU A 69 -20.02 -2.08 -9.13
C GLU A 69 -19.50 -1.12 -10.21
N ILE A 70 -19.75 0.19 -10.05
CA ILE A 70 -19.35 1.20 -11.03
C ILE A 70 -18.02 1.81 -10.59
N ASP A 71 -16.93 1.13 -10.93
CA ASP A 71 -15.57 1.69 -10.85
C ASP A 71 -15.31 2.64 -12.04
N ASN A 72 -16.20 3.61 -12.23
CA ASN A 72 -16.11 4.54 -13.34
C ASN A 72 -15.86 5.97 -12.87
N ASP A 73 -14.79 6.13 -12.09
CA ASP A 73 -14.15 7.41 -11.77
C ASP A 73 -13.85 8.25 -13.02
N ALA A 74 -13.78 7.65 -14.22
CA ALA A 74 -13.65 8.40 -15.47
C ALA A 74 -14.91 9.22 -15.83
N LEU A 75 -16.09 8.82 -15.32
CA LEU A 75 -17.32 9.61 -15.43
C LEU A 75 -17.41 10.69 -14.34
N LEU A 76 -16.63 10.54 -13.28
CA LEU A 76 -16.58 11.50 -12.19
C LEU A 76 -15.59 12.61 -12.54
N ASN A 77 -16.09 13.83 -12.47
CA ASN A 77 -15.28 14.99 -12.75
C ASN A 77 -14.35 15.24 -11.55
N TRP A 78 -13.08 14.85 -11.66
CA TRP A 78 -11.99 15.12 -10.71
C TRP A 78 -11.64 16.62 -10.60
N GLY A 79 -12.65 17.49 -10.49
CA GLY A 79 -12.51 18.95 -10.41
C GLY A 79 -12.11 19.63 -11.73
N LYS A 80 -12.15 18.94 -12.87
CA LYS A 80 -11.88 19.58 -14.17
C LYS A 80 -13.07 20.48 -14.54
N LYS A 81 -12.85 21.78 -14.70
CA LYS A 81 -13.90 22.69 -15.17
C LYS A 81 -14.35 22.25 -16.58
N GLY A 82 -15.57 21.74 -16.70
CA GLY A 82 -16.12 21.21 -17.96
C GLY A 82 -17.63 21.44 -18.03
N ASP A 83 -18.01 22.59 -18.61
CA ASP A 83 -19.21 23.05 -19.32
C ASP A 83 -20.63 22.49 -19.08
N LYS A 84 -20.87 21.57 -18.14
CA LYS A 84 -22.24 21.07 -17.88
C LYS A 84 -22.67 21.37 -16.44
N PRO A 85 -23.81 22.05 -16.24
CA PRO A 85 -24.35 22.27 -14.91
C PRO A 85 -24.89 20.93 -14.41
N ILE A 86 -24.13 20.28 -13.53
CA ILE A 86 -24.76 19.33 -12.61
C ILE A 86 -25.42 20.17 -11.53
N ASP A 87 -26.74 20.29 -11.64
CA ASP A 87 -27.59 21.02 -10.71
C ASP A 87 -27.56 20.29 -9.36
N SER A 88 -26.77 20.79 -8.41
CA SER A 88 -26.82 20.35 -7.02
C SER A 88 -27.97 21.08 -6.32
N LYS A 89 -29.15 20.47 -6.35
CA LYS A 89 -30.25 20.80 -5.43
C LYS A 89 -30.08 20.10 -4.10
#